data_AF-A0A537VKC2-F1
#
_entry.id   AF-A0A537VKC2-F1
#
_cell.length_a   1.000
_cell.length_b   1.000
_cell.length_c   1.000
_cell.angle_alpha   90.00
_cell.angle_beta   90.00
_cell.angle_gamma   90.00
#
_symmetry.space_group_name_H-M   'P 1'
#
loop_
_entity.id
_entity.type
_entity.pdbx_description
1 polymer ?
#
loop_
_entity_poly.entity_id
_entity_poly.type
_entity_poly.pdbx_seq_one_letter_code
_entity_poly.pdbx_strand_id
1 'polypeptide(L)'
;MNGRITEGGVSVTDTGLGGPIVGIISRLQPVLAFFTESTWSKRGDDPTICDFVAGNPHDMPIPGITDAIQKWAVPKTKDWYAYKPDVPQAREAAAKTLSAERGVTYQKEDVFLTPGTFGALSVVMRAILDRGDEVVYLSPPWFFYEAM
;
A
#
# COMPACT_ATOMS: atom_id res chain seq x y z
N MET A 1 47.41 -0.31 -18.82
CA MET A 1 46.80 -1.17 -19.86
C MET A 1 45.30 -1.05 -19.70
N ASN A 2 44.64 -0.38 -20.65
CA ASN A 2 43.23 0.01 -20.57
C ASN A 2 42.30 -1.21 -20.69
N GLY A 3 41.42 -1.41 -19.71
CA GLY A 3 40.28 -2.33 -19.79
C GLY A 3 38.98 -1.53 -19.77
N ARG A 4 38.27 -1.54 -20.91
CA ARG A 4 36.95 -0.93 -21.15
C ARG A 4 35.88 -1.55 -20.23
N ILE A 5 34.99 -0.70 -19.72
CA ILE A 5 33.73 -1.11 -19.09
C ILE A 5 32.76 -1.48 -20.22
N THR A 6 32.37 -2.75 -20.30
CA THR A 6 31.27 -3.22 -21.14
C THR A 6 30.02 -3.38 -20.27
N GLU A 7 28.93 -2.74 -20.72
CA GLU A 7 27.52 -2.87 -20.31
C GLU A 7 27.24 -3.77 -19.10
N GLY A 8 27.22 -3.14 -17.93
CA GLY A 8 26.96 -3.81 -16.65
C GLY A 8 25.47 -4.10 -16.46
N GLY A 9 25.09 -5.36 -16.61
CA GLY A 9 24.08 -5.93 -15.72
C GLY A 9 24.62 -5.88 -14.29
N VAL A 10 23.88 -5.26 -13.39
CA VAL A 10 24.27 -5.16 -11.98
C VAL A 10 24.25 -6.57 -11.37
N SER A 11 25.43 -7.17 -11.26
CA SER A 11 25.67 -8.34 -10.43
C SER A 11 25.55 -7.92 -8.96
N VAL A 12 24.36 -8.09 -8.36
CA VAL A 12 24.15 -7.87 -6.93
C VAL A 12 24.73 -9.05 -6.16
N THR A 13 26.01 -8.95 -5.79
CA THR A 13 26.68 -9.88 -4.85
C THR A 13 26.93 -9.23 -3.49
N ASP A 14 26.03 -8.36 -3.04
CA ASP A 14 26.08 -7.82 -1.67
C ASP A 14 25.16 -8.64 -0.76
N THR A 15 25.76 -9.48 0.08
CA THR A 15 25.08 -10.34 1.07
C THR A 15 24.74 -9.58 2.36
N GLY A 16 24.99 -8.27 2.44
CA GLY A 16 24.58 -7.42 3.57
C GLY A 16 23.12 -6.96 3.50
N LEU A 17 22.68 -6.18 4.51
CA LEU A 17 21.36 -5.53 4.54
C LEU A 17 21.08 -4.64 3.30
N GLY A 18 22.12 -4.23 2.57
CA GLY A 18 22.01 -3.42 1.36
C GLY A 18 21.42 -4.16 0.16
N GLY A 19 21.69 -5.46 0.00
CA GLY A 19 21.24 -6.25 -1.15
C GLY A 19 19.70 -6.24 -1.34
N PRO A 20 18.91 -6.60 -0.31
CA PRO A 20 17.45 -6.56 -0.39
C PRO A 20 16.89 -5.15 -0.65
N ILE A 21 17.45 -4.11 -0.03
CA ILE A 21 17.00 -2.72 -0.21
C ILE A 21 17.23 -2.25 -1.64
N VAL A 22 18.43 -2.51 -2.19
CA VAL A 22 18.75 -2.20 -3.58
C VAL A 22 17.81 -2.95 -4.53
N GLY A 23 17.52 -4.22 -4.25
CA GLY A 23 16.60 -5.03 -5.04
C GLY A 23 15.16 -4.47 -5.07
N ILE A 24 14.67 -3.92 -3.97
CA ILE A 24 13.36 -3.23 -3.91
C ILE A 24 13.40 -1.95 -4.73
N ILE A 25 14.43 -1.11 -4.53
CA ILE A 25 14.58 0.16 -5.25
C ILE A 25 14.61 -0.07 -6.77
N SER A 26 15.35 -1.07 -7.24
CA SER A 26 15.44 -1.38 -8.67
C SER A 26 14.09 -1.75 -9.30
N ARG A 27 13.21 -2.46 -8.57
CA ARG A 27 11.87 -2.82 -9.05
C ARG A 27 10.92 -1.63 -9.13
N LEU A 28 11.05 -0.69 -8.20
CA LEU A 28 10.24 0.53 -8.19
C LEU A 28 10.78 1.62 -9.11
N GLN A 29 12.05 1.55 -9.53
CA GLN A 29 12.71 2.60 -10.30
C GLN A 29 11.95 3.01 -11.58
N PRO A 30 11.42 2.10 -12.42
CA PRO A 30 10.67 2.51 -13.61
C PRO A 30 9.40 3.30 -13.28
N VAL A 31 8.69 2.90 -12.22
CA VAL A 31 7.50 3.60 -11.72
C VAL A 31 7.89 4.97 -11.20
N LEU A 32 8.93 5.05 -10.36
CA LEU A 32 9.42 6.33 -9.84
C LEU A 32 9.84 7.28 -10.95
N ALA A 33 10.65 6.83 -11.90
CA ALA A 33 11.07 7.65 -13.04
C ALA A 33 9.88 8.12 -13.89
N PHE A 34 8.86 7.30 -14.06
CA PHE A 34 7.63 7.76 -14.72
C PHE A 34 6.97 8.90 -13.92
N PHE A 35 6.79 8.77 -12.61
CA PHE A 35 6.15 9.81 -11.79
C PHE A 35 7.02 11.07 -11.60
N THR A 36 8.34 11.00 -11.78
CA THR A 36 9.24 12.15 -11.58
C THR A 36 9.73 12.79 -12.87
N GLU A 37 9.91 12.04 -13.96
CA GLU A 37 10.63 12.51 -15.16
C GLU A 37 9.79 12.50 -16.45
N SER A 38 8.63 11.85 -16.46
CA SER A 38 7.80 11.70 -17.65
C SER A 38 7.19 13.02 -18.14
N THR A 39 6.56 12.97 -19.32
CA THR A 39 5.74 14.09 -19.80
C THR A 39 4.57 14.37 -18.86
N TRP A 40 4.01 13.33 -18.22
CA TRP A 40 2.94 13.50 -17.24
C TRP A 40 3.43 14.29 -16.03
N SER A 41 4.61 13.98 -15.46
CA SER A 41 5.12 14.73 -14.29
C SER A 41 5.37 16.21 -14.60
N LYS A 42 5.72 16.53 -15.85
CA LYS A 42 5.98 17.90 -16.33
C LYS A 42 4.71 18.67 -16.68
N ARG A 43 3.58 18.00 -16.90
CA ARG A 43 2.36 18.60 -17.44
C ARG A 43 1.08 18.21 -16.70
N GLY A 44 1.15 17.44 -15.61
CA GLY A 44 -0.01 16.84 -14.94
C GLY A 44 -1.03 17.86 -14.43
N ASP A 45 -0.60 19.08 -14.13
CA ASP A 45 -1.49 20.16 -13.68
C ASP A 45 -2.14 20.96 -14.83
N ASP A 46 -1.87 20.61 -16.09
CA ASP A 46 -2.45 21.26 -17.27
C ASP A 46 -3.91 20.82 -17.44
N PRO A 47 -4.90 21.72 -17.21
CA PRO A 47 -6.32 21.36 -17.24
C PRO A 47 -6.83 21.02 -18.65
N THR A 48 -6.00 21.22 -19.69
CA THR A 48 -6.35 20.86 -21.07
C THR A 48 -6.04 19.40 -21.39
N ILE A 49 -5.36 18.67 -20.49
CA ILE A 49 -4.95 17.29 -20.67
C ILE A 49 -6.01 16.35 -20.09
N CYS A 50 -6.36 15.32 -20.87
CA CYS A 50 -7.11 14.18 -20.35
C CYS A 50 -6.14 13.26 -19.60
N ASP A 51 -6.13 13.32 -18.27
CA ASP A 51 -5.27 12.48 -17.43
C ASP A 51 -5.93 11.11 -17.15
N PHE A 52 -5.25 10.03 -17.54
CA PHE A 52 -5.64 8.64 -17.31
C PHE A 52 -4.55 7.83 -16.60
N VAL A 53 -3.61 8.50 -15.92
CA VAL A 53 -2.40 7.88 -15.38
C VAL A 53 -2.63 7.22 -14.03
N ALA A 54 -3.14 7.98 -13.05
CA ALA A 54 -3.30 7.51 -11.68
C ALA A 54 -4.75 7.17 -11.38
N GLY A 55 -5.00 5.99 -10.81
CA GLY A 55 -6.33 5.54 -10.37
C GLY A 55 -6.79 6.19 -9.06
N ASN A 56 -6.50 7.48 -8.85
CA ASN A 56 -6.94 8.20 -7.66
C ASN A 56 -8.47 8.40 -7.72
N PRO A 57 -9.19 8.32 -6.58
CA PRO A 57 -10.60 8.67 -6.55
C PRO A 57 -10.84 10.12 -7.03
N HIS A 58 -11.86 10.32 -7.86
CA HIS A 58 -12.23 11.65 -8.37
C HIS A 58 -13.44 12.26 -7.65
N ASP A 59 -14.20 11.45 -6.94
CA ASP A 59 -15.39 11.91 -6.21
C ASP A 59 -15.00 12.61 -4.90
N MET A 60 -15.87 13.53 -4.48
CA MET A 60 -15.75 14.16 -3.16
C MET A 60 -15.84 13.10 -2.05
N PRO A 61 -15.16 13.30 -0.90
CA PRO A 61 -15.22 12.37 0.21
C PRO A 61 -16.65 12.06 0.65
N ILE A 62 -16.92 10.80 0.99
CA ILE A 62 -18.21 10.36 1.53
C ILE A 62 -18.51 11.22 2.77
N PRO A 63 -19.63 11.98 2.82
CA PRO A 63 -19.89 12.94 3.90
C PRO A 63 -19.79 12.34 5.30
N GLY A 64 -20.27 11.10 5.50
CA GLY A 64 -20.20 10.40 6.78
C GLY A 64 -18.78 10.18 7.30
N ILE A 65 -17.76 10.12 6.42
CA ILE A 65 -16.35 10.04 6.82
C ILE A 65 -15.89 11.39 7.39
N THR A 66 -16.14 12.48 6.66
CA THR A 66 -15.77 13.84 7.09
C THR A 66 -16.46 14.20 8.41
N ASP A 67 -17.76 13.91 8.53
CA ASP A 67 -18.53 14.16 9.75
C ASP A 67 -17.98 13.37 10.94
N ALA A 68 -17.63 12.10 10.74
CA ALA A 68 -17.04 11.28 11.78
C ALA A 68 -15.69 11.84 12.24
N ILE A 69 -14.81 12.22 11.31
CA ILE A 69 -13.51 12.82 11.64
C ILE A 69 -13.72 14.09 12.45
N GLN A 70 -14.58 15.02 12.00
CA GLN A 70 -14.85 16.26 12.72
C GLN A 70 -15.41 16.02 14.12
N LYS A 71 -16.37 15.10 14.26
CA LYS A 71 -17.00 14.75 15.54
C LYS A 71 -16.03 14.17 16.57
N TRP A 72 -14.98 13.48 16.11
CA TRP A 72 -14.03 12.74 16.95
C TRP A 72 -12.61 13.33 16.98
N ALA A 73 -12.37 14.43 16.26
CA ALA A 73 -11.06 15.10 16.21
C ALA A 73 -10.61 15.68 17.55
N VAL A 74 -11.57 16.16 18.36
CA VAL A 74 -11.28 16.73 19.69
C VAL A 74 -11.26 15.62 20.75
N PRO A 75 -10.16 15.44 21.50
CA PRO A 75 -10.08 14.47 22.59
C PRO A 75 -11.15 14.66 23.66
N LYS A 76 -11.85 13.59 24.05
CA LYS A 76 -12.91 13.65 25.07
C LYS A 76 -12.52 13.01 26.41
N THR A 77 -11.36 12.36 26.48
CA THR A 77 -10.85 11.68 27.68
C THR A 77 -9.34 11.80 27.76
N LYS A 78 -8.73 11.69 28.95
CA LYS A 78 -7.27 11.69 29.10
C LYS A 78 -6.56 10.58 28.30
N ASP A 79 -7.24 9.44 28.11
CA ASP A 79 -6.70 8.27 27.41
C ASP A 79 -7.04 8.24 25.91
N TRP A 80 -7.40 9.40 25.33
CA TRP A 80 -7.86 9.46 23.93
C TRP A 80 -6.84 8.88 22.94
N TYR A 81 -5.56 9.13 23.21
CA TYR A 81 -4.41 8.70 22.40
C TYR A 81 -3.56 7.62 23.07
N ALA A 82 -4.06 7.02 24.16
CA ALA A 82 -3.37 5.88 24.77
C ALA A 82 -3.30 4.70 23.78
N TYR A 83 -2.40 3.75 24.02
CA TYR A 83 -2.37 2.49 23.27
C TYR A 83 -3.76 1.84 23.30
N LYS A 84 -4.35 1.63 22.13
CA LYS A 84 -5.63 0.96 22.00
C LYS A 84 -5.40 -0.44 21.43
N PRO A 85 -5.99 -1.48 22.02
CA PRO A 85 -6.17 -2.72 21.29
C PRO A 85 -7.08 -2.46 20.08
N ASP A 86 -7.21 -3.46 19.21
CA ASP A 86 -8.14 -3.39 18.09
C ASP A 86 -9.55 -3.00 18.58
N VAL A 87 -10.19 -2.04 17.91
CA VAL A 87 -11.39 -1.34 18.38
C VAL A 87 -12.61 -2.24 18.15
N PRO A 88 -13.19 -2.89 19.17
CA PRO A 88 -14.16 -3.97 18.96
C PRO A 88 -15.39 -3.52 18.19
N GLN A 89 -15.87 -2.30 18.43
CA GLN A 89 -17.03 -1.73 17.75
C GLN A 89 -16.77 -1.52 16.25
N ALA A 90 -15.53 -1.17 15.88
CA ALA A 90 -15.17 -0.98 14.48
C ALA A 90 -15.05 -2.33 13.74
N ARG A 91 -14.54 -3.37 14.41
CA ARG A 91 -14.52 -4.74 13.87
C ARG A 91 -15.93 -5.29 13.67
N GLU A 92 -16.82 -5.09 14.65
CA GLU A 92 -18.22 -5.52 14.56
C GLU A 92 -18.95 -4.83 13.41
N ALA A 93 -18.76 -3.50 13.26
CA ALA A 93 -19.32 -2.75 12.14
C ALA A 93 -18.81 -3.29 10.79
N ALA A 94 -17.51 -3.55 10.66
CA ALA A 94 -16.93 -4.11 9.45
C ALA A 94 -17.48 -5.52 9.13
N ALA A 95 -17.50 -6.43 10.12
CA ALA A 95 -18.01 -7.79 9.96
C ALA A 95 -19.48 -7.80 9.52
N LYS A 96 -20.32 -6.95 10.13
CA LYS A 96 -21.73 -6.79 9.76
C LYS A 96 -21.90 -6.31 8.32
N THR A 97 -21.17 -5.27 7.92
CA THR A 97 -21.24 -4.71 6.56
C THR A 97 -20.78 -5.73 5.52
N LEU A 98 -19.61 -6.37 5.75
CA LEU A 98 -19.08 -7.41 4.86
C LEU A 98 -20.07 -8.58 4.72
N SER A 99 -20.71 -8.98 5.82
CA SER A 99 -21.67 -10.08 5.78
C SER A 99 -22.88 -9.76 4.91
N ALA A 100 -23.40 -8.53 5.03
CA ALA A 100 -24.53 -8.07 4.24
C ALA A 100 -24.18 -7.96 2.75
N GLU A 101 -22.99 -7.46 2.41
CA GLU A 101 -22.56 -7.25 1.02
C GLU A 101 -22.15 -8.54 0.30
N ARG A 102 -21.53 -9.48 1.03
CA ARG A 102 -20.95 -10.69 0.44
C ARG A 102 -21.82 -11.94 0.57
N GLY A 103 -22.87 -11.89 1.40
CA GLY A 103 -23.73 -13.05 1.64
C GLY A 103 -23.06 -14.19 2.42
N VAL A 104 -21.94 -13.90 3.09
CA VAL A 104 -21.18 -14.85 3.92
C VAL A 104 -21.10 -14.28 5.33
N THR A 105 -21.31 -15.10 6.36
CA THR A 105 -21.24 -14.63 7.75
C THR A 105 -19.79 -14.43 8.20
N TYR A 106 -19.46 -13.21 8.62
CA TYR A 106 -18.21 -12.86 9.29
C TYR A 106 -18.47 -12.52 10.76
N GLN A 107 -17.57 -12.96 11.65
CA GLN A 107 -17.51 -12.55 13.04
C GLN A 107 -16.50 -11.40 13.21
N LYS A 108 -16.60 -10.65 14.30
CA LYS A 108 -15.61 -9.59 14.60
C LYS A 108 -14.21 -10.17 14.75
N GLU A 109 -14.09 -11.40 15.24
CA GLU A 109 -12.85 -12.18 15.36
C GLU A 109 -12.14 -12.39 14.01
N ASP A 110 -12.90 -12.44 12.91
CA ASP A 110 -12.38 -12.64 11.54
C ASP A 110 -11.82 -11.35 10.93
N VAL A 111 -12.04 -10.20 11.57
CA VAL A 111 -11.61 -8.88 11.08
C VAL A 111 -10.44 -8.38 11.90
N PHE A 112 -9.37 -7.94 11.22
CA PHE A 112 -8.26 -7.21 11.83
C PHE A 112 -8.10 -5.85 11.15
N LEU A 113 -8.16 -4.76 11.92
CA LEU A 113 -8.09 -3.41 11.38
C LEU A 113 -6.64 -3.00 11.07
N THR A 114 -6.41 -2.40 9.91
CA THR A 114 -5.08 -1.99 9.43
C THR A 114 -5.12 -0.59 8.81
N PRO A 115 -3.98 0.14 8.74
CA PRO A 115 -3.89 1.42 8.05
C PRO A 115 -3.90 1.22 6.52
N GLY A 116 -5.06 0.85 5.99
CA GLY A 116 -5.27 0.57 4.58
C GLY A 116 -4.58 -0.71 4.07
N THR A 117 -4.76 -0.98 2.78
CA THR A 117 -4.39 -2.25 2.14
C THR A 117 -2.87 -2.51 2.14
N PHE A 118 -2.04 -1.46 2.06
CA PHE A 118 -0.58 -1.61 2.17
C PHE A 118 -0.17 -2.22 3.53
N GLY A 119 -0.79 -1.73 4.62
CA GLY A 119 -0.59 -2.27 5.95
C GLY A 119 -1.12 -3.70 6.07
N ALA A 120 -2.31 -3.97 5.53
CA ALA A 120 -2.89 -5.32 5.49
C ALA A 120 -1.98 -6.33 4.80
N LEU A 121 -1.51 -6.02 3.59
CA LEU A 121 -0.62 -6.91 2.83
C LEU A 121 0.69 -7.13 3.57
N SER A 122 1.29 -6.06 4.12
CA SER A 122 2.54 -6.18 4.89
C SER A 122 2.39 -7.10 6.10
N VAL A 123 1.27 -7.00 6.83
CA VAL A 123 0.98 -7.87 7.99
C VAL A 123 0.78 -9.31 7.54
N VAL A 124 -0.04 -9.54 6.51
CA VAL A 124 -0.34 -10.90 6.02
C VAL A 124 0.93 -11.58 5.52
N MET A 125 1.71 -10.93 4.66
CA MET A 125 2.95 -11.51 4.12
C MET A 125 3.93 -11.90 5.23
N ARG A 126 4.10 -11.04 6.25
CA ARG A 126 4.98 -11.32 7.39
C ARG A 126 4.45 -12.38 8.34
N ALA A 127 3.13 -12.60 8.37
CA ALA A 127 2.50 -13.56 9.27
C ALA A 127 2.53 -14.99 8.72
N ILE A 128 2.57 -15.16 7.40
CA ILE A 128 2.40 -16.48 6.77
C ILE A 128 3.62 -16.97 5.98
N LEU A 129 4.57 -16.09 5.64
CA LEU A 129 5.73 -16.45 4.81
C LEU A 129 6.99 -16.60 5.65
N ASP A 130 7.73 -17.66 5.37
CA ASP A 130 9.10 -17.87 5.79
C ASP A 130 10.10 -17.60 4.65
N ARG A 131 11.39 -17.55 4.98
CA ARG A 131 12.45 -17.36 3.99
C ARG A 131 12.48 -18.53 3.01
N GLY A 132 12.29 -18.23 1.74
CA GLY A 132 12.31 -19.22 0.65
C GLY A 132 10.92 -19.57 0.14
N ASP A 133 9.86 -19.11 0.83
CA ASP A 133 8.50 -19.25 0.33
C ASP A 133 8.28 -18.37 -0.92
N GLU A 134 7.40 -18.86 -1.79
CA GLU A 134 7.05 -18.20 -3.04
C GLU A 134 5.62 -17.66 -2.97
N VAL A 135 5.43 -16.43 -3.48
CA VAL A 135 4.12 -15.79 -3.58
C VAL A 135 3.71 -15.72 -5.05
N VAL A 136 2.54 -16.30 -5.36
CA VAL A 136 1.97 -16.27 -6.71
C VAL A 136 1.08 -15.03 -6.87
N TYR A 137 1.30 -14.26 -7.94
CA TYR A 137 0.42 -13.18 -8.39
C TYR A 137 0.23 -13.26 -9.90
N LEU A 138 -0.84 -12.66 -10.41
CA LEU A 138 -1.17 -12.68 -11.83
C LEU A 138 -0.60 -11.46 -12.56
N SER A 139 -0.14 -11.67 -13.79
CA SER A 139 0.33 -10.61 -14.68
C SER A 139 -0.80 -10.12 -15.61
N PRO A 140 -0.96 -8.80 -15.83
CA PRO A 140 -0.16 -7.71 -15.27
C PRO A 140 -0.48 -7.44 -13.79
N PRO A 141 0.53 -7.35 -12.91
CA PRO A 141 0.30 -7.18 -11.48
C PRO A 141 0.05 -5.72 -11.10
N TRP A 142 -0.46 -5.52 -9.88
CA TRP A 142 -0.25 -4.25 -9.22
C TRP A 142 1.24 -4.08 -8.91
N PHE A 143 1.81 -2.97 -9.37
CA PHE A 143 3.26 -2.74 -9.43
C PHE A 143 3.99 -2.76 -8.07
N PHE A 144 3.28 -2.69 -6.94
CA PHE A 144 3.88 -2.82 -5.61
C PHE A 144 4.04 -4.27 -5.13
N TYR A 145 3.41 -5.27 -5.75
CA TYR A 145 3.50 -6.65 -5.26
C TYR A 145 4.93 -7.18 -5.26
N GLU A 146 5.74 -6.87 -6.28
CA GLU A 146 7.14 -7.35 -6.34
C GLU A 146 8.08 -6.65 -5.34
N ALA A 147 7.67 -5.50 -4.83
CA ALA A 147 8.45 -4.68 -3.92
C ALA A 147 8.10 -4.90 -2.44
N MET A 148 7.07 -5.70 -2.15
CA MET A 148 6.62 -6.05 -0.80
C MET A 148 7.45 -7.14 -0.14
#